data_AF-A0A6B3HIT5-F1
#
_entry.id   AF-A0A6B3HIT5-F1
#
_cell.length_a   1.000
_cell.length_b   1.000
_cell.length_c   1.000
_cell.angle_alpha   90.00
_cell.angle_beta   90.00
_cell.angle_gamma   90.00
#
_symmetry.space_group_name_H-M   'P 1'
#
loop_
_entity.id
_entity.type
_entity.pdbx_description
1 polymer ?
#
loop_
_entity_poly.entity_id
_entity_poly.type
_entity_poly.pdbx_seq_one_letter_code
_entity_poly.pdbx_strand_id
1 'polypeptide(L)'
;YGRQTTRFLDAGLRGNGRTVLAETVREGTRELDAEAERIVAKKPGAVVYGGGWRDAGRFARALTRAGFLGPKIGTQAVHDPRFLAEAGEDAAGWLVVSTAADPASVPSVH
;
A
#
# COMPACT_ATOMS: atom_id res chain seq x y z
N TYR A 1 10.70 6.58 -4.96
CA TYR A 1 10.61 5.12 -4.85
C TYR A 1 9.20 4.61 -5.19
N GLY A 2 8.16 4.99 -4.44
CA GLY A 2 6.78 4.52 -4.65
C GLY A 2 6.21 4.60 -6.07
N ARG A 3 6.38 5.75 -6.76
CA ARG A 3 5.87 5.95 -8.14
C ARG A 3 6.46 4.98 -9.18
N GLN A 4 7.72 4.57 -9.01
CA GLN A 4 8.35 3.64 -9.95
C GLN A 4 7.81 2.22 -9.74
N THR A 5 7.66 1.81 -8.48
CA THR A 5 7.05 0.52 -8.11
C THR A 5 5.61 0.41 -8.58
N THR A 6 4.79 1.45 -8.37
CA THR A 6 3.38 1.43 -8.84
C THR A 6 3.26 1.45 -10.35
N ARG A 7 4.20 2.08 -11.08
CA ARG A 7 4.24 2.04 -12.55
C ARG A 7 4.51 0.62 -13.08
N PHE A 8 5.45 -0.10 -12.48
CA PHE A 8 5.71 -1.50 -12.86
C PHE A 8 4.52 -2.41 -12.53
N LEU A 9 3.88 -2.19 -11.37
CA LEU A 9 2.65 -2.89 -11.00
C LEU A 9 1.50 -2.60 -11.98
N ASP A 10 1.27 -1.35 -12.35
CA ASP A 10 0.25 -0.97 -13.34
C ASP A 10 0.51 -1.66 -14.69
N ALA A 11 1.74 -1.60 -15.20
CA ALA A 11 2.11 -2.27 -16.45
C ALA A 11 1.90 -3.79 -16.38
N GLY A 12 2.35 -4.44 -15.30
CA GLY A 12 2.20 -5.87 -15.10
C GLY A 12 0.73 -6.31 -14.96
N LEU A 13 -0.07 -5.56 -14.20
CA LEU A 13 -1.49 -5.85 -14.00
C LEU A 13 -2.27 -5.70 -15.31
N ARG A 14 -2.05 -4.60 -16.05
CA ARG A 14 -2.67 -4.38 -17.37
C ARG A 14 -2.27 -5.46 -18.37
N GLY A 15 -0.99 -5.84 -18.38
CA GLY A 15 -0.48 -6.93 -19.22
C GLY A 15 -1.14 -8.29 -18.95
N ASN A 16 -1.66 -8.50 -17.73
CA ASN A 16 -2.42 -9.68 -17.33
C ASN A 16 -3.96 -9.48 -17.42
N GLY A 17 -4.42 -8.51 -18.23
CA GLY A 17 -5.84 -8.28 -18.47
C GLY A 17 -6.61 -7.67 -17.30
N ARG A 18 -5.93 -7.09 -16.30
CA ARG A 18 -6.59 -6.40 -15.18
C ARG A 18 -6.84 -4.93 -15.52
N THR A 19 -8.02 -4.44 -15.15
CA THR A 19 -8.31 -3.00 -15.15
C THR A 19 -7.62 -2.36 -13.95
N VAL A 20 -6.79 -1.34 -14.21
CA VAL A 20 -6.12 -0.57 -13.15
C VAL A 20 -6.70 0.84 -13.10
N LEU A 21 -7.14 1.24 -11.90
CA LEU A 21 -7.64 2.56 -11.57
C LEU A 21 -6.52 3.31 -10.83
N ALA A 22 -5.65 3.98 -11.58
CA ALA A 22 -4.50 4.66 -11.00
C ALA A 22 -4.92 5.95 -10.30
N GLU A 23 -4.53 6.10 -9.05
CA GLU A 23 -4.67 7.32 -8.27
C GLU A 23 -3.31 7.83 -7.80
N THR A 24 -3.12 9.14 -7.79
CA THR A 24 -1.91 9.77 -7.26
C THR A 24 -2.27 10.74 -6.16
N VAL A 25 -1.81 10.41 -4.96
CA VAL A 25 -2.01 11.20 -3.75
C VAL A 25 -0.68 11.83 -3.37
N ARG A 26 -0.70 13.12 -3.06
CA ARG A 26 0.49 13.81 -2.54
C ARG A 26 0.77 13.32 -1.11
N GLU A 27 2.02 12.99 -0.84
CA GLU A 27 2.48 12.59 0.49
C GLU A 27 2.10 13.63 1.55
N GLY A 28 1.71 13.17 2.74
CA GLY A 28 1.30 14.01 3.84
C GLY A 28 -0.01 14.76 3.62
N THR A 29 -0.83 14.35 2.62
CA THR A 29 -2.18 14.90 2.49
C THR A 29 -2.98 14.64 3.76
N ARG A 30 -3.74 15.65 4.20
CA ARG A 30 -4.67 15.50 5.33
C ARG A 30 -5.98 14.83 4.91
N GLU A 31 -6.26 14.78 3.60
CA GLU A 31 -7.54 14.33 3.04
C GLU A 31 -7.51 12.85 2.60
N LEU A 32 -6.92 11.97 3.42
CA LEU A 32 -6.88 10.53 3.11
C LEU A 32 -8.27 9.87 3.19
N ASP A 33 -9.18 10.39 4.01
CA ASP A 33 -10.56 9.91 4.10
C ASP A 33 -11.32 10.11 2.78
N ALA A 34 -11.31 11.35 2.25
CA ALA A 34 -11.96 11.66 0.98
C ALA A 34 -11.37 10.85 -0.20
N GLU A 35 -10.06 10.59 -0.16
CA GLU A 35 -9.43 9.73 -1.15
C GLU A 35 -9.87 8.26 -1.01
N ALA A 36 -9.92 7.73 0.22
CA ALA A 36 -10.42 6.38 0.46
C ALA A 36 -11.86 6.23 -0.03
N GLU A 37 -12.75 7.18 0.27
CA GLU A 37 -14.13 7.19 -0.21
C GLU A 37 -14.22 7.16 -1.74
N ARG A 38 -13.41 7.99 -2.43
CA ARG A 38 -13.31 7.98 -3.91
C ARG A 38 -12.85 6.62 -4.44
N ILE A 39 -11.88 6.00 -3.79
CA ILE A 39 -11.38 4.68 -4.16
C ILE A 39 -12.49 3.63 -3.97
N VAL A 40 -13.16 3.60 -2.83
CA VAL A 40 -14.22 2.62 -2.54
C VAL A 40 -15.42 2.78 -3.47
N ALA A 41 -15.79 4.02 -3.82
CA ALA A 41 -16.87 4.29 -4.77
C ALA A 41 -16.64 3.66 -6.15
N LYS A 42 -15.39 3.43 -6.55
CA LYS A 42 -15.04 2.73 -7.79
C LYS A 42 -15.16 1.21 -7.70
N LYS A 43 -15.49 0.67 -6.52
CA LYS A 43 -15.66 -0.76 -6.23
C LYS A 43 -14.47 -1.61 -6.69
N PRO A 44 -13.22 -1.26 -6.30
CA PRO A 44 -12.06 -2.03 -6.71
C PRO A 44 -12.10 -3.44 -6.10
N GLY A 45 -11.60 -4.43 -6.84
CA GLY A 45 -11.43 -5.79 -6.30
C GLY A 45 -10.25 -5.91 -5.32
N ALA A 46 -9.28 -4.99 -5.39
CA ALA A 46 -8.13 -4.89 -4.49
C ALA A 46 -7.57 -3.47 -4.51
N VAL A 47 -6.90 -3.06 -3.42
CA VAL A 47 -6.17 -1.78 -3.34
C VAL A 47 -4.68 -2.05 -3.19
N VAL A 48 -3.87 -1.40 -4.04
CA VAL A 48 -2.41 -1.44 -3.98
C VAL A 48 -1.89 -0.07 -3.57
N TYR A 49 -1.15 -0.01 -2.45
CA TYR A 49 -0.61 1.21 -1.89
C TYR A 49 0.91 1.28 -2.10
N GLY A 50 1.34 2.29 -2.88
CA GLY A 50 2.75 2.52 -3.22
C GLY A 50 3.48 3.54 -2.35
N GLY A 51 2.84 4.12 -1.34
CA GLY A 51 3.48 5.09 -0.45
C GLY A 51 4.27 4.44 0.68
N GLY A 52 4.81 5.27 1.58
CA GLY A 52 5.56 4.82 2.75
C GLY A 52 4.68 4.59 3.98
N TRP A 53 5.25 3.96 5.01
CA TRP A 53 4.57 3.61 6.26
C TRP A 53 3.83 4.78 6.93
N ARG A 54 4.36 6.01 6.84
CA ARG A 54 3.81 7.22 7.50
C ARG A 54 2.36 7.50 7.11
N ASP A 55 2.07 7.36 5.82
CA ASP A 55 0.74 7.58 5.26
C ASP A 55 -0.06 6.28 5.18
N ALA A 56 0.62 5.13 5.07
CA ALA A 56 -0.02 3.80 4.99
C ALA A 56 -0.93 3.52 6.19
N GLY A 57 -0.48 3.83 7.41
CA GLY A 57 -1.28 3.57 8.61
C GLY A 57 -2.57 4.38 8.63
N ARG A 58 -2.48 5.69 8.37
CA ARG A 58 -3.65 6.57 8.23
C ARG A 58 -4.59 6.13 7.11
N PHE A 59 -4.03 5.72 5.98
CA PHE A 59 -4.78 5.25 4.82
C PHE A 59 -5.50 3.92 5.08
N ALA A 60 -4.89 3.01 5.83
CA ALA A 60 -5.55 1.78 6.28
C ALA A 60 -6.82 2.08 7.08
N ARG A 61 -6.73 2.98 8.07
CA ARG A 61 -7.89 3.42 8.85
C ARG A 61 -8.96 4.09 7.97
N ALA A 62 -8.53 4.91 7.02
CA ALA A 62 -9.44 5.57 6.08
C ALA A 62 -10.19 4.57 5.18
N LEU A 63 -9.50 3.54 4.66
CA LEU A 63 -10.13 2.48 3.87
C LEU A 63 -11.14 1.67 4.68
N THR A 64 -10.82 1.29 5.92
CA THR A 64 -11.78 0.60 6.79
C THR A 64 -13.01 1.46 7.06
N ARG A 65 -12.81 2.75 7.41
CA ARG A 65 -13.93 3.70 7.61
C ARG A 65 -14.79 3.86 6.37
N ALA A 66 -14.17 3.89 5.19
CA ALA A 66 -14.87 3.94 3.91
C ALA A 66 -15.56 2.60 3.53
N GLY A 67 -15.42 1.55 4.35
CA GLY A 67 -16.07 0.25 4.16
C GLY A 67 -15.31 -0.74 3.27
N PHE A 68 -14.04 -0.48 2.94
CA PHE A 68 -13.24 -1.39 2.12
C PHE A 68 -12.63 -2.54 2.94
N LEU A 69 -13.28 -3.69 2.87
CA LEU A 69 -12.83 -4.92 3.53
C LEU A 69 -12.06 -5.87 2.60
N GLY A 70 -11.88 -5.49 1.32
CA GLY A 70 -11.17 -6.31 0.33
C GLY A 70 -9.64 -6.39 0.55
N PRO A 71 -8.94 -7.12 -0.34
CA PRO A 71 -7.48 -7.24 -0.31
C PRO A 71 -6.77 -5.89 -0.38
N LYS A 72 -5.80 -5.68 0.51
CA LYS A 72 -4.97 -4.48 0.61
C LYS A 72 -3.51 -4.88 0.53
N ILE A 73 -2.76 -4.27 -0.39
CA ILE A 73 -1.38 -4.66 -0.68
C ILE A 73 -0.47 -3.44 -0.53
N GLY A 74 0.51 -3.51 0.36
CA GLY A 74 1.57 -2.51 0.54
C GLY A 74 2.86 -2.94 -0.16
N THR A 75 3.61 -1.96 -0.68
CA THR A 75 4.97 -2.21 -1.18
C THR A 75 5.99 -2.23 -0.03
N GLN A 76 7.26 -2.55 -0.33
CA GLN A 76 8.36 -2.58 0.63
C GLN A 76 8.46 -1.33 1.52
N ALA A 77 8.07 -0.15 1.02
CA ALA A 77 8.11 1.09 1.81
C ALA A 77 7.13 1.11 3.01
N VAL A 78 6.17 0.17 3.04
CA VAL A 78 5.24 -0.08 4.14
C VAL A 78 5.82 -1.06 5.16
N HIS A 79 6.86 -1.84 4.80
CA HIS A 79 7.50 -2.85 5.65
C HIS A 79 8.38 -2.19 6.73
N ASP A 80 7.72 -1.46 7.62
CA ASP A 80 8.28 -0.76 8.76
C ASP A 80 7.37 -1.03 9.96
N PRO A 81 7.89 -1.43 11.14
CA PRO A 81 7.07 -1.72 12.32
C PRO A 81 6.13 -0.56 12.72
N ARG A 82 6.48 0.67 12.38
CA ARG A 82 5.66 1.86 12.64
C ARG A 82 4.35 1.87 11.86
N PHE A 83 4.26 1.15 10.73
CA PHE A 83 2.99 0.96 10.03
C PHE A 83 1.97 0.27 10.93
N LEU A 84 2.35 -0.84 11.58
CA LEU A 84 1.47 -1.59 12.47
C LEU A 84 1.10 -0.77 13.71
N ALA A 85 2.07 -0.07 14.29
CA ALA A 85 1.82 0.82 15.43
C ALA A 85 0.82 1.94 15.10
N GLU A 86 0.88 2.46 13.88
CA GLU A 86 -0.04 3.51 13.41
C GLU A 86 -1.41 2.92 13.05
N ALA A 87 -1.48 1.85 12.26
CA ALA A 87 -2.72 1.28 11.75
C ALA A 87 -3.55 0.51 12.80
N GLY A 88 -2.90 -0.13 13.78
CA GLY A 88 -3.57 -1.03 14.72
C GLY A 88 -4.33 -2.15 13.97
N GLU A 89 -5.55 -2.44 14.42
CA GLU A 89 -6.43 -3.46 13.82
C GLU A 89 -6.74 -3.21 12.33
N ASP A 90 -6.66 -1.95 11.86
CA ASP A 90 -6.89 -1.63 10.44
C ASP A 90 -5.77 -2.16 9.52
N ALA A 91 -4.64 -2.61 10.08
CA ALA A 91 -3.62 -3.37 9.35
C ALA A 91 -4.05 -4.82 9.07
N ALA A 92 -5.09 -5.34 9.71
CA ALA A 92 -5.53 -6.70 9.50
C ALA A 92 -5.86 -6.97 8.01
N GLY A 93 -5.32 -8.08 7.48
CA GLY A 93 -5.50 -8.47 6.09
C GLY A 93 -4.68 -7.67 5.07
N TRP A 94 -3.78 -6.78 5.50
CA TRP A 94 -2.79 -6.20 4.60
C TRP A 94 -1.70 -7.22 4.25
N LEU A 95 -1.45 -7.37 2.95
CA LEU A 95 -0.28 -8.07 2.44
C LEU A 95 0.83 -7.04 2.18
N VAL A 96 2.03 -7.25 2.73
CA VAL A 96 3.18 -6.37 2.45
C VAL A 96 4.19 -7.15 1.64
N VAL A 97 4.50 -6.65 0.44
CA VAL A 97 5.48 -7.27 -0.46
C VAL A 97 6.82 -6.54 -0.29
N SER A 98 7.80 -7.25 0.26
CA SER A 98 9.17 -6.76 0.47
C SER A 98 10.16 -7.79 -0.05
N THR A 99 11.24 -7.34 -0.68
CA THR A 99 12.41 -8.19 -0.83
C THR A 99 13.15 -8.25 0.51
N ALA A 100 13.76 -9.40 0.80
CA ALA A 100 14.62 -9.59 1.95
C ALA A 100 15.81 -10.45 1.51
N ALA A 101 16.99 -10.14 2.04
CA ALA A 101 18.14 -11.04 1.96
C ALA A 101 18.24 -11.81 3.27
N ASP A 102 18.64 -13.08 3.21
CA ASP A 102 18.96 -13.84 4.40
C ASP A 102 20.16 -13.16 5.09
N PRO A 103 20.07 -12.76 6.37
CA PRO A 103 21.18 -12.16 7.10
C PRO A 103 22.47 -13.00 7.03
N ALA A 104 22.36 -14.33 6.98
CA ALA A 104 23.50 -15.24 6.87
C ALA A 104 24.14 -15.26 5.46
N SER A 105 23.43 -14.76 4.45
CA SER A 105 23.89 -14.69 3.05
C SER A 105 24.55 -13.35 2.69
N VAL A 106 24.55 -12.36 3.61
CA VAL A 106 25.14 -11.04 3.37
C VAL A 106 26.55 -10.99 3.99
N PRO A 107 27.62 -10.72 3.22
CA PRO A 107 28.97 -10.60 3.77
C PRO A 107 29.01 -9.53 4.86
N SER A 108 29.53 -9.88 6.05
CA SER A 108 29.76 -8.89 7.11
C SER A 108 30.85 -7.92 6.66
N VAL A 109 30.50 -6.66 6.44
CA VAL A 109 31.50 -5.59 6.30
C VAL A 109 32.11 -5.34 7.68
N HIS A 110 33.39 -5.71 7.83
CA HIS A 110 34.26 -5.27 8.94
C HIS A 110 34.93 -3.96 8.56
#